data_AF-A0A924ZWG9-F1
#
_entry.id   AF-A0A924ZWG9-F1
#
_cell.length_a   1.000
_cell.length_b   1.000
_cell.length_c   1.000
_cell.angle_alpha   90.00
_cell.angle_beta   90.00
_cell.angle_gamma   90.00
#
_symmetry.space_group_name_H-M   'P 1'
#
loop_
_entity.id
_entity.type
_entity.pdbx_description
1 polymer ?
#
loop_
_entity_poly.entity_id
_entity_poly.type
_entity_poly.pdbx_seq_one_letter_code
_entity_poly.pdbx_strand_id
1 'polypeptide(L)'
;PTAIDYCGGFHDWQSRQTIRAESATQYRELMTKFPSDAWIPGTAILFRVSALRVTGPLDERLFAYYDDNDICARLAAAGWICRLDYHSKVRHVVAHDITGRKPYFFYLMQRNYLIFWHSNTPLQFRKLLWLKLLSQSFYEINRLYLKQDIKQAEARMLGVGDFIVRRYGSPEMGRSIPHWMKLIRRLAQLQQHRALHR
;
A
#
# COMPACT_ATOMS: atom_id res chain seq x y z
N PRO A 1 -22.61 -0.22 -18.63
CA PRO A 1 -21.52 0.23 -17.71
C PRO A 1 -20.14 0.07 -18.38
N THR A 2 -19.56 1.17 -18.85
CA THR A 2 -18.36 1.22 -19.72
C THR A 2 -17.09 1.74 -19.03
N ALA A 3 -17.20 2.31 -17.83
CA ALA A 3 -16.04 2.80 -17.08
C ALA A 3 -15.34 1.63 -16.35
N ILE A 4 -14.03 1.46 -16.59
CA ILE A 4 -13.21 0.52 -15.84
C ILE A 4 -12.70 1.24 -14.60
N ASP A 5 -13.06 0.75 -13.41
CA ASP A 5 -12.66 1.35 -12.13
C ASP A 5 -11.17 1.13 -11.82
N TYR A 6 -10.62 -0.01 -12.24
CA TYR A 6 -9.23 -0.35 -11.96
C TYR A 6 -8.61 -1.28 -13.01
N CYS A 7 -7.45 -0.91 -13.56
CA CYS A 7 -6.73 -1.69 -14.58
C CYS A 7 -5.41 -2.30 -14.08
N GLY A 8 -5.26 -2.54 -12.77
CA GLY A 8 -4.00 -3.00 -12.17
C GLY A 8 -2.98 -1.87 -11.99
N GLY A 9 -1.76 -2.23 -11.61
CA GLY A 9 -0.71 -1.25 -11.39
C GLY A 9 0.69 -1.83 -11.48
N PHE A 10 1.67 -0.96 -11.26
CA PHE A 10 3.09 -1.26 -11.34
C PHE A 10 3.85 -0.65 -10.16
N HIS A 11 4.88 -1.33 -9.69
CA HIS A 11 5.80 -0.81 -8.70
C HIS A 11 7.03 -0.21 -9.39
N ASP A 12 7.15 1.11 -9.36
CA ASP A 12 8.41 1.76 -9.71
C ASP A 12 9.30 1.80 -8.46
N TRP A 13 10.21 0.83 -8.38
CA TRP A 13 11.11 0.68 -7.25
C TRP A 13 12.10 1.84 -7.11
N GLN A 14 12.50 2.47 -8.21
CA GLN A 14 13.45 3.57 -8.21
C GLN A 14 12.82 4.83 -7.59
N SER A 15 11.63 5.21 -8.07
CA SER A 15 10.88 6.32 -7.49
C SER A 15 10.21 5.96 -6.16
N ARG A 16 10.11 4.65 -5.85
CA ARG A 16 9.44 4.07 -4.67
C ARG A 16 7.98 4.50 -4.64
N GLN A 17 7.31 4.33 -5.78
CA GLN A 17 5.91 4.68 -6.00
C GLN A 17 5.16 3.52 -6.66
N THR A 18 3.85 3.51 -6.46
CA THR A 18 2.94 2.64 -7.21
C THR A 18 2.25 3.46 -8.26
N ILE A 19 2.36 3.02 -9.51
CA ILE A 19 1.69 3.61 -10.66
C ILE A 19 0.42 2.80 -10.90
N ARG A 20 -0.74 3.45 -10.87
CA ARG A 20 -2.02 2.81 -11.14
C ARG A 20 -2.38 3.07 -12.59
N ALA A 21 -2.72 2.03 -13.34
CA ALA A 21 -3.18 2.22 -14.70
C ALA A 21 -4.64 2.68 -14.69
N GLU A 22 -4.91 3.80 -15.35
CA GLU A 22 -6.24 4.40 -15.51
C GLU A 22 -7.02 3.78 -16.67
N SER A 23 -6.33 3.10 -17.59
CA SER A 23 -6.94 2.41 -18.73
C SER A 23 -6.15 1.17 -19.14
N ALA A 24 -6.80 0.27 -19.87
CA ALA A 24 -6.15 -0.90 -20.46
C ALA A 24 -5.03 -0.50 -21.45
N THR A 25 -5.19 0.62 -22.16
CA THR A 25 -4.15 1.14 -23.06
C THR A 25 -2.91 1.56 -22.27
N GLN A 26 -3.10 2.37 -21.22
CA GLN A 26 -2.00 2.79 -20.35
C GLN A 26 -1.33 1.60 -19.65
N TYR A 27 -2.11 0.58 -19.25
CA TYR A 27 -1.54 -0.63 -18.68
C TYR A 27 -0.58 -1.34 -19.65
N ARG A 28 -0.92 -1.44 -20.95
CA ARG A 28 -0.03 -2.04 -21.96
C ARG A 28 1.27 -1.24 -22.12
N GLU A 29 1.19 0.07 -22.13
CA GLU A 29 2.37 0.95 -22.20
C GLU A 29 3.28 0.75 -20.99
N LEU A 30 2.69 0.73 -19.79
CA LEU A 30 3.43 0.49 -18.54
C LEU A 30 4.01 -0.91 -18.49
N MET A 31 3.34 -1.93 -19.04
CA MET A 31 3.84 -3.30 -19.11
C MET A 31 5.11 -3.41 -19.97
N THR A 32 5.25 -2.57 -21.00
CA THR A 32 6.49 -2.49 -21.78
C THR A 32 7.62 -1.85 -20.98
N LYS A 33 7.30 -0.86 -20.14
CA LYS A 33 8.29 -0.13 -19.31
C LYS A 33 8.71 -0.90 -18.05
N PHE A 34 7.79 -1.64 -17.45
CA PHE A 34 7.95 -2.35 -16.18
C PHE A 34 7.49 -3.82 -16.33
N PRO A 35 8.16 -4.62 -17.16
CA PRO A 35 7.66 -5.94 -17.59
C PRO A 35 7.56 -6.98 -16.46
N SER A 36 8.22 -6.75 -15.33
CA SER A 36 8.20 -7.67 -14.20
C SER A 36 7.58 -7.07 -12.94
N ASP A 37 7.24 -5.78 -12.92
CA ASP A 37 6.83 -5.08 -11.68
C ASP A 37 5.33 -4.81 -11.61
N ALA A 38 4.55 -5.50 -12.45
CA ALA A 38 3.11 -5.43 -12.44
C ALA A 38 2.53 -6.11 -11.19
N TRP A 39 1.45 -5.53 -10.64
CA TRP A 39 0.59 -6.17 -9.67
C TRP A 39 -0.86 -6.12 -10.15
N ILE A 40 -1.60 -7.18 -9.81
CA ILE A 40 -2.96 -7.42 -10.27
C ILE A 40 -3.88 -7.41 -9.03
N PRO A 41 -5.05 -6.74 -9.09
CA PRO A 41 -5.96 -6.69 -7.94
C PRO A 41 -6.43 -8.07 -7.52
N GLY A 42 -6.42 -8.32 -6.21
CA GLY A 42 -6.86 -9.60 -5.63
C GLY A 42 -8.33 -9.97 -5.89
N THR A 43 -9.17 -9.03 -6.34
CA THR A 43 -10.60 -9.23 -6.60
C THR A 43 -10.88 -10.39 -7.57
N ALA A 44 -10.04 -10.58 -8.57
CA ALA A 44 -10.19 -11.63 -9.58
C ALA A 44 -8.83 -11.99 -10.19
N ILE A 45 -8.02 -12.70 -9.40
CA ILE A 45 -6.69 -13.15 -9.78
C ILE A 45 -6.64 -14.68 -9.86
N LEU A 46 -5.92 -15.19 -10.86
CA LEU A 46 -5.62 -16.61 -10.99
C LEU A 46 -4.12 -16.82 -10.79
N PHE A 47 -3.78 -17.78 -9.96
CA PHE A 47 -2.40 -18.14 -9.67
C PHE A 47 -2.06 -19.50 -10.26
N ARG A 48 -0.84 -19.62 -10.80
CA ARG A 48 -0.26 -20.91 -11.15
C ARG A 48 0.17 -21.61 -9.86
N VAL A 49 -0.29 -22.84 -9.63
CA VAL A 49 0.06 -23.60 -8.40
C VAL A 49 1.58 -23.74 -8.24
N SER A 50 2.31 -23.98 -9.33
CA SER A 50 3.78 -24.06 -9.32
C SER A 50 4.44 -22.75 -8.87
N ALA A 51 3.84 -21.60 -9.17
CA ALA A 51 4.37 -20.30 -8.76
C ALA A 51 4.16 -20.06 -7.26
N LEU A 52 2.96 -20.39 -6.73
CA LEU A 52 2.68 -20.31 -5.29
C LEU A 52 3.53 -21.28 -4.46
N ARG A 53 3.91 -22.43 -5.01
CA ARG A 53 4.86 -23.34 -4.33
C ARG A 53 6.25 -22.72 -4.15
N VAL A 54 6.65 -21.79 -5.03
CA VAL A 54 7.94 -21.10 -4.94
C VAL A 54 7.89 -19.92 -3.97
N THR A 55 6.84 -19.10 -4.05
CA THR A 55 6.75 -17.86 -3.25
C THR A 55 6.07 -18.04 -1.90
N GLY A 56 5.37 -19.15 -1.69
CA GLY A 56 4.48 -19.36 -0.57
C GLY A 56 3.11 -18.67 -0.74
N PRO A 57 2.20 -18.83 0.23
CA PRO A 57 0.87 -18.24 0.21
C PRO A 57 0.91 -16.70 0.40
N LEU A 58 -0.25 -16.10 0.67
CA LEU A 58 -0.34 -14.71 1.09
C LEU A 58 0.35 -14.50 2.45
N ASP A 59 0.92 -13.33 2.66
CA ASP A 59 1.62 -12.99 3.90
C ASP A 59 0.62 -12.67 5.02
N GLU A 60 0.51 -13.58 5.99
CA GLU A 60 -0.40 -13.46 7.13
C GLU A 60 -0.13 -12.23 8.01
N ARG A 61 1.08 -11.64 7.94
CA ARG A 61 1.39 -10.38 8.62
C ARG A 61 0.47 -9.25 8.18
N LEU A 62 0.01 -9.28 6.93
CA LEU A 62 -0.82 -8.23 6.35
C LEU A 62 -2.27 -8.31 6.83
N PHE A 63 -2.79 -9.51 7.10
CA PHE A 63 -4.21 -9.80 7.39
C PHE A 63 -5.17 -9.45 6.23
N ALA A 64 -5.18 -8.20 5.78
CA ALA A 64 -5.90 -7.74 4.58
C ALA A 64 -5.30 -6.43 4.04
N TYR A 65 -5.49 -6.17 2.74
CA TYR A 65 -4.95 -5.03 2.00
C TYR A 65 -3.43 -5.13 1.80
N TYR A 66 -2.96 -4.72 0.62
CA TYR A 66 -1.57 -4.93 0.12
C TYR A 66 -1.16 -6.38 -0.09
N ASP A 67 -2.03 -7.35 0.20
CA ASP A 67 -1.79 -8.78 -0.02
C ASP A 67 -1.55 -9.10 -1.50
N ASP A 68 -2.29 -8.45 -2.39
CA ASP A 68 -2.13 -8.53 -3.84
C ASP A 68 -0.83 -7.87 -4.34
N ASN A 69 -0.45 -6.72 -3.77
CA ASN A 69 0.80 -6.04 -4.06
C ASN A 69 2.00 -6.92 -3.63
N ASP A 70 1.94 -7.46 -2.40
CA ASP A 70 2.98 -8.32 -1.82
C ASP A 70 3.19 -9.61 -2.61
N ILE A 71 2.13 -10.38 -2.89
CA ILE A 71 2.27 -11.64 -3.62
C ILE A 71 2.78 -11.41 -5.04
N CYS A 72 2.33 -10.35 -5.73
CA CYS A 72 2.82 -10.02 -7.07
C CYS A 72 4.31 -9.63 -7.05
N ALA A 73 4.74 -8.84 -6.06
CA ALA A 73 6.15 -8.48 -5.90
C ALA A 73 7.04 -9.69 -5.59
N ARG A 74 6.57 -10.63 -4.75
CA ARG A 74 7.29 -11.88 -4.49
C ARG A 74 7.36 -12.78 -5.72
N LEU A 75 6.28 -12.88 -6.48
CA LEU A 75 6.25 -13.61 -7.76
C LEU A 75 7.25 -13.02 -8.75
N ALA A 76 7.27 -11.70 -8.90
CA ALA A 76 8.24 -10.97 -9.71
C ALA A 76 9.69 -11.26 -9.29
N ALA A 77 9.98 -11.19 -7.99
CA ALA A 77 11.30 -11.48 -7.44
C ALA A 77 11.73 -12.95 -7.68
N ALA A 78 10.78 -13.87 -7.82
CA ALA A 78 11.00 -15.26 -8.18
C ALA A 78 11.01 -15.54 -9.69
N GLY A 79 11.03 -14.50 -10.53
CA GLY A 79 11.09 -14.61 -12.00
C GLY A 79 9.75 -14.89 -12.69
N TRP A 80 8.63 -14.84 -11.98
CA TRP A 80 7.30 -14.94 -12.56
C TRP A 80 6.80 -13.59 -13.03
N ILE A 81 5.96 -13.58 -14.08
CA ILE A 81 5.39 -12.35 -14.62
C ILE A 81 3.89 -12.32 -14.31
N CYS A 82 3.45 -11.25 -13.65
CA CYS A 82 2.03 -10.96 -13.42
C CYS A 82 1.47 -10.16 -14.61
N ARG A 83 0.28 -10.52 -15.12
CA ARG A 83 -0.35 -9.83 -16.27
C ARG A 83 -1.86 -9.75 -16.11
N LEU A 84 -2.44 -8.66 -16.61
CA LEU A 84 -3.89 -8.51 -16.76
C LEU A 84 -4.38 -9.32 -17.99
N ASP A 85 -5.49 -10.03 -17.85
CA ASP A 85 -6.25 -10.49 -19.00
C ASP A 85 -7.15 -9.37 -19.52
N TYR A 86 -6.92 -8.95 -20.76
CA TYR A 86 -7.64 -7.83 -21.38
C TYR A 86 -9.03 -8.18 -21.90
N HIS A 87 -9.37 -9.47 -21.95
CA HIS A 87 -10.65 -9.94 -22.45
C HIS A 87 -11.66 -10.23 -21.34
N SER A 88 -11.20 -10.42 -20.11
CA SER A 88 -12.05 -10.61 -18.94
C SER A 88 -12.48 -9.29 -18.29
N LYS A 89 -13.73 -9.24 -17.82
CA LYS A 89 -14.28 -8.12 -17.06
C LYS A 89 -15.00 -8.63 -15.82
N VAL A 90 -14.68 -8.07 -14.67
CA VAL A 90 -15.30 -8.43 -13.38
C VAL A 90 -16.02 -7.20 -12.82
N ARG A 91 -17.26 -7.41 -12.36
CA ARG A 91 -18.05 -6.37 -11.69
C ARG A 91 -17.82 -6.49 -10.19
N HIS A 92 -17.33 -5.42 -9.58
CA HIS A 92 -17.12 -5.34 -8.15
C HIS A 92 -17.85 -4.11 -7.62
N VAL A 93 -18.65 -4.29 -6.57
CA VAL A 93 -19.38 -3.16 -5.95
C VAL A 93 -18.38 -2.41 -5.08
N VAL A 94 -18.08 -1.17 -5.44
CA VAL A 94 -17.15 -0.31 -4.72
C VAL A 94 -17.93 0.80 -4.03
N ALA A 95 -17.76 0.94 -2.72
CA ALA A 95 -18.15 2.16 -2.04
C ALA A 95 -17.20 3.29 -2.47
N HIS A 96 -17.72 4.26 -3.22
CA HIS A 96 -16.95 5.40 -3.72
C HIS A 96 -16.51 6.36 -2.60
N ASP A 97 -17.18 6.31 -1.46
CA ASP A 97 -16.79 7.09 -0.28
C ASP A 97 -15.65 6.39 0.49
N ILE A 98 -14.43 6.86 0.24
CA ILE A 98 -13.23 6.42 0.96
C ILE A 98 -13.18 7.03 2.37
N THR A 99 -13.69 8.24 2.58
CA THR A 99 -13.64 8.92 3.89
C THR A 99 -14.62 8.30 4.88
N GLY A 100 -15.70 7.69 4.41
CA GLY A 100 -16.64 6.89 5.20
C GLY A 100 -16.15 5.50 5.62
N ARG A 101 -14.94 5.07 5.22
CA ARG A 101 -14.44 3.73 5.60
C ARG A 101 -14.15 3.63 7.10
N LYS A 102 -14.29 2.42 7.64
CA LYS A 102 -14.03 2.14 9.06
C LYS A 102 -12.55 2.38 9.42
N PRO A 103 -12.23 2.82 10.65
CA PRO A 103 -10.85 3.14 11.06
C PRO A 103 -9.82 2.02 10.82
N TYR A 104 -10.21 0.75 10.96
CA TYR A 104 -9.28 -0.37 10.72
C TYR A 104 -8.73 -0.38 9.28
N PHE A 105 -9.48 0.13 8.30
CA PHE A 105 -9.01 0.24 6.91
C PHE A 105 -7.78 1.15 6.83
N PHE A 106 -7.85 2.33 7.47
CA PHE A 106 -6.75 3.29 7.48
C PHE A 106 -5.54 2.76 8.25
N TYR A 107 -5.77 2.05 9.35
CA TYR A 107 -4.72 1.34 10.08
C TYR A 107 -4.02 0.30 9.19
N LEU A 108 -4.77 -0.61 8.56
CA LEU A 108 -4.20 -1.69 7.76
C LEU A 108 -3.49 -1.14 6.51
N MET A 109 -4.10 -0.20 5.80
CA MET A 109 -3.46 0.45 4.64
C MET A 109 -2.12 1.09 5.02
N GLN A 110 -2.04 1.75 6.19
CA GLN A 110 -0.81 2.41 6.64
C GLN A 110 0.25 1.42 7.12
N ARG A 111 -0.12 0.45 7.97
CA ARG A 111 0.82 -0.56 8.47
C ARG A 111 1.35 -1.41 7.31
N ASN A 112 0.46 -1.88 6.45
CA ASN A 112 0.80 -2.79 5.38
C ASN A 112 1.55 -2.10 4.24
N TYR A 113 1.29 -0.81 3.98
CA TYR A 113 2.17 0.01 3.15
C TYR A 113 3.63 -0.07 3.64
N LEU A 114 3.85 0.11 4.95
CA LEU A 114 5.19 0.05 5.53
C LEU A 114 5.79 -1.36 5.44
N ILE A 115 5.01 -2.41 5.76
CA ILE A 115 5.45 -3.81 5.66
C ILE A 115 5.85 -4.14 4.21
N PHE A 116 4.99 -3.82 3.25
CA PHE A 116 5.19 -4.10 1.83
C PHE A 116 6.46 -3.43 1.31
N TRP A 117 6.58 -2.11 1.44
CA TRP A 117 7.74 -1.39 0.93
C TRP A 117 9.02 -1.78 1.66
N HIS A 118 8.97 -1.99 2.98
CA HIS A 118 10.16 -2.42 3.72
C HIS A 118 10.63 -3.83 3.29
N SER A 119 9.70 -4.76 3.06
CA SER A 119 10.02 -6.16 2.75
C SER A 119 10.41 -6.36 1.28
N ASN A 120 9.69 -5.74 0.36
CA ASN A 120 9.77 -6.04 -1.08
C ASN A 120 10.66 -5.07 -1.88
N THR A 121 11.04 -3.90 -1.34
CA THR A 121 11.93 -2.98 -2.09
C THR A 121 13.28 -3.67 -2.37
N PRO A 122 13.75 -3.71 -3.64
CA PRO A 122 15.07 -4.25 -3.98
C PRO A 122 16.20 -3.55 -3.24
N LEU A 123 17.26 -4.29 -2.87
CA LEU A 123 18.36 -3.79 -2.02
C LEU A 123 18.97 -2.46 -2.49
N GLN A 124 19.18 -2.32 -3.80
CA GLN A 124 19.74 -1.11 -4.41
C GLN A 124 18.89 0.16 -4.20
N PHE A 125 17.60 0.02 -3.90
CA PHE A 125 16.68 1.13 -3.66
C PHE A 125 16.35 1.35 -2.18
N ARG A 126 17.02 0.62 -1.25
CA ARG A 126 16.75 0.72 0.20
C ARG A 126 17.44 1.89 0.91
N LYS A 127 18.37 2.60 0.26
CA LYS A 127 19.07 3.74 0.87
C LYS A 127 18.06 4.79 1.37
N LEU A 128 18.07 5.05 2.68
CA LEU A 128 17.15 5.96 3.38
C LEU A 128 15.66 5.64 3.16
N LEU A 129 15.31 4.41 2.78
CA LEU A 129 13.93 4.00 2.53
C LEU A 129 13.06 4.23 3.76
N TRP A 130 13.52 3.77 4.92
CA TRP A 130 12.76 3.87 6.17
C TRP A 130 12.44 5.34 6.54
N LEU A 131 13.39 6.27 6.36
CA LEU A 131 13.17 7.70 6.59
C LEU A 131 12.12 8.27 5.63
N LYS A 132 12.19 7.92 4.33
CA LYS A 132 11.18 8.34 3.35
C LYS A 132 9.80 7.84 3.73
N LEU A 133 9.68 6.54 4.04
CA LEU A 133 8.40 5.91 4.40
C LEU A 133 7.78 6.54 5.65
N LEU A 134 8.58 6.77 6.70
CA LEU A 134 8.10 7.44 7.91
C LEU A 134 7.72 8.89 7.65
N SER A 135 8.55 9.66 6.94
CA SER A 135 8.25 11.05 6.58
C SER A 135 6.93 11.16 5.81
N GLN A 136 6.73 10.32 4.80
CA GLN A 136 5.48 10.26 4.03
C GLN A 136 4.29 9.87 4.91
N SER A 137 4.46 8.89 5.80
CA SER A 137 3.40 8.45 6.71
C SER A 137 2.97 9.58 7.67
N PHE A 138 3.92 10.30 8.26
CA PHE A 138 3.61 11.43 9.14
C PHE A 138 3.06 12.63 8.39
N TYR A 139 3.48 12.88 7.15
CA TYR A 139 2.86 13.89 6.29
C TYR A 139 1.38 13.59 6.08
N GLU A 140 1.06 12.35 5.71
CA GLU A 140 -0.30 11.90 5.51
C GLU A 140 -1.16 11.95 6.78
N ILE A 141 -0.59 11.59 7.94
CA ILE A 141 -1.25 11.71 9.24
C ILE A 141 -1.55 13.19 9.55
N ASN A 142 -0.57 14.08 9.40
CA ASN A 142 -0.74 15.51 9.66
C ASN A 142 -1.75 16.16 8.71
N ARG A 143 -1.77 15.74 7.44
CA ARG A 143 -2.76 16.18 6.45
C ARG A 143 -4.18 15.80 6.87
N LEU A 144 -4.40 14.60 7.40
CA LEU A 144 -5.71 14.19 7.92
C LEU A 144 -6.12 14.98 9.18
N TYR A 145 -5.17 15.28 10.07
CA TYR A 145 -5.44 16.18 11.20
C TYR A 145 -5.90 17.57 10.74
N LEU A 146 -5.27 18.14 9.71
CA LEU A 146 -5.69 19.43 9.15
C LEU A 146 -7.10 19.39 8.55
N LYS A 147 -7.48 18.26 7.96
CA LYS A 147 -8.83 18.01 7.44
C LYS A 147 -9.88 17.65 8.50
N GLN A 148 -9.50 17.62 9.79
CA GLN A 148 -10.35 17.18 10.90
C GLN A 148 -10.77 15.69 10.84
N ASP A 149 -10.07 14.87 10.06
CA ASP A 149 -10.28 13.41 9.95
C ASP A 149 -9.55 12.66 11.08
N ILE A 150 -9.80 13.07 12.34
CA ILE A 150 -9.00 12.68 13.50
C ILE A 150 -8.93 11.15 13.68
N LYS A 151 -10.08 10.46 13.59
CA LYS A 151 -10.15 9.00 13.75
C LYS A 151 -9.31 8.25 12.72
N GLN A 152 -9.27 8.75 11.48
CA GLN A 152 -8.48 8.16 10.39
C GLN A 152 -6.99 8.42 10.61
N ALA A 153 -6.64 9.65 11.00
CA ALA A 153 -5.26 10.02 11.34
C ALA A 153 -4.71 9.19 12.49
N GLU A 154 -5.51 8.98 13.53
CA GLU A 154 -5.17 8.17 14.69
C GLU A 154 -5.00 6.69 14.34
N ALA A 155 -5.89 6.14 13.51
CA ALA A 155 -5.76 4.77 13.01
C ALA A 155 -4.48 4.57 12.19
N ARG A 156 -4.15 5.51 11.29
CA ARG A 156 -2.88 5.48 10.55
C ARG A 156 -1.68 5.55 11.49
N MET A 157 -1.71 6.46 12.47
CA MET A 157 -0.64 6.61 13.45
C MET A 157 -0.44 5.34 14.26
N LEU A 158 -1.52 4.68 14.72
CA LEU A 158 -1.41 3.37 15.36
C LEU A 158 -0.77 2.31 14.44
N GLY A 159 -1.10 2.33 13.14
CA GLY A 159 -0.48 1.45 12.14
C GLY A 159 1.02 1.66 11.95
N VAL A 160 1.49 2.91 11.99
CA VAL A 160 2.93 3.23 12.01
C VAL A 160 3.61 2.66 13.25
N GLY A 161 2.97 2.78 14.42
CA GLY A 161 3.52 2.34 15.69
C GLY A 161 3.69 0.83 15.73
N ASP A 162 2.65 0.12 15.35
CA ASP A 162 2.66 -1.34 15.25
C ASP A 162 3.68 -1.85 14.24
N PHE A 163 3.87 -1.18 13.10
CA PHE A 163 4.97 -1.52 12.19
C PHE A 163 6.34 -1.40 12.88
N ILE A 164 6.59 -0.31 13.62
CA ILE A 164 7.86 -0.06 14.32
C ILE A 164 8.12 -1.12 15.40
N VAL A 165 7.10 -1.50 16.18
CA VAL A 165 7.22 -2.53 17.22
C VAL A 165 6.99 -3.95 16.69
N ARG A 166 6.92 -4.14 15.36
CA ARG A 166 6.75 -5.42 14.67
C ARG A 166 5.50 -6.22 15.08
N ARG A 167 4.39 -5.52 15.28
CA ARG A 167 3.08 -6.11 15.53
C ARG A 167 2.28 -6.24 14.24
N TYR A 168 1.91 -7.46 13.90
CA TYR A 168 1.32 -7.82 12.61
C TYR A 168 0.00 -8.60 12.77
N GLY A 169 -0.66 -8.93 11.67
CA GLY A 169 -1.90 -9.71 11.66
C GLY A 169 -3.15 -8.85 11.88
N SER A 170 -4.17 -9.42 12.53
CA SER A 170 -5.47 -8.76 12.72
C SER A 170 -5.34 -7.43 13.49
N PRO A 171 -6.10 -6.37 13.12
CA PRO A 171 -6.01 -5.06 13.76
C PRO A 171 -6.73 -5.02 15.12
N GLU A 172 -5.99 -4.68 16.18
CA GLU A 172 -6.56 -4.38 17.51
C GLU A 172 -6.79 -2.87 17.68
N MET A 173 -7.98 -2.40 17.33
CA MET A 173 -8.31 -0.96 17.26
C MET A 173 -8.61 -0.30 18.62
N GLY A 174 -8.77 -1.07 19.70
CA GLY A 174 -9.09 -0.54 21.03
C GLY A 174 -7.91 0.08 21.79
N ARG A 175 -6.71 0.10 21.20
CA ARG A 175 -5.49 0.53 21.89
C ARG A 175 -5.23 2.02 21.74
N SER A 176 -4.67 2.59 22.81
CA SER A 176 -4.22 3.97 22.79
C SER A 176 -2.95 4.15 21.98
N ILE A 177 -2.87 5.26 21.26
CA ILE A 177 -1.66 5.66 20.54
C ILE A 177 -0.55 6.00 21.54
N PRO A 178 0.65 5.41 21.42
CA PRO A 178 1.75 5.71 22.32
C PRO A 178 2.14 7.20 22.31
N HIS A 179 2.51 7.75 23.47
CA HIS A 179 2.86 9.18 23.62
C HIS A 179 4.01 9.63 22.73
N TRP A 180 5.03 8.77 22.54
CA TRP A 180 6.17 9.05 21.67
C TRP A 180 5.75 9.27 20.21
N MET A 181 4.69 8.61 19.74
CA MET A 181 4.17 8.82 18.39
C MET A 181 3.52 10.19 18.22
N LYS A 182 2.79 10.63 19.24
CA LYS A 182 2.18 11.97 19.26
C LYS A 182 3.25 13.06 19.22
N LEU A 183 4.38 12.82 19.90
CA LEU A 183 5.55 13.70 19.87
C LEU A 183 6.19 13.73 18.46
N ILE A 184 6.50 12.58 17.87
CA ILE A 184 7.07 12.50 16.52
C ILE A 184 6.14 13.19 15.51
N ARG A 185 4.83 12.97 15.60
CA ARG A 185 3.83 13.63 14.76
C ARG A 185 3.95 15.16 14.82
N ARG A 186 4.06 15.75 16.02
CA ARG A 186 4.21 17.21 16.21
C ARG A 186 5.52 17.72 15.62
N LEU A 187 6.63 17.00 15.81
CA LEU A 187 7.92 17.36 15.21
C LEU A 187 7.87 17.31 13.67
N ALA A 188 7.28 16.25 13.12
CA ALA A 188 7.07 16.13 11.68
C ALA A 188 6.16 17.24 11.13
N GLN A 189 5.12 17.64 11.88
CA GLN A 189 4.23 18.74 11.50
C GLN A 189 4.98 20.06 11.36
N LEU A 190 5.86 20.37 12.31
CA LEU A 190 6.71 21.57 12.25
C LEU A 190 7.64 21.54 11.04
N GLN A 191 8.29 20.41 10.79
CA GLN A 191 9.17 20.23 9.63
C GLN A 191 8.42 20.35 8.30
N GLN A 192 7.18 19.86 8.25
CA GLN A 192 6.39 19.74 7.02
C GLN A 192 5.39 20.89 6.81
N HIS A 193 5.38 21.89 7.69
CA HIS A 193 4.39 22.97 7.72
C HIS A 193 4.15 23.61 6.33
N ARG A 194 5.23 24.01 5.64
CA ARG A 194 5.12 24.63 4.30
C ARG A 194 4.47 23.70 3.26
N ALA A 195 4.72 22.40 3.32
CA ALA A 195 4.18 21.43 2.37
C ALA A 195 2.73 21.02 2.68
N LEU A 196 2.28 21.24 3.92
CA LEU A 196 0.91 20.96 4.36
C LEU A 196 -0.07 22.10 4.02
N HIS A 197 0.43 23.33 3.84
CA HIS A 197 -0.35 24.54 3.54
C HIS A 197 -0.16 25.05 2.10
N ARG A 198 0.40 24.22 1.21
CA ARG A 198 0.42 24.41 -0.24
C ARG A 198 -0.71 23.59 -0.84
#